data_AF-A0A7K0YRH0-F1
#
_entry.id   AF-A0A7K0YRH0-F1
#
_cell.length_a   1.000
_cell.length_b   1.000
_cell.length_c   1.000
_cell.angle_alpha   90.00
_cell.angle_beta   90.00
_cell.angle_gamma   90.00
#
_symmetry.space_group_name_H-M   'P 1'
#
loop_
_entity.id
_entity.type
_entity.pdbx_description
1 polymer ?
#
loop_
_entity_poly.entity_id
_entity_poly.type
_entity_poly.pdbx_seq_one_letter_code
_entity_poly.pdbx_strand_id
1 'polypeptide(L)'
;VHDKAGERILESLLISAEERLREEGIRGTIYLFKNNTDSAGNSYGCHENYLTSRSDDPSEHSKALIPFLVSRSIFTGAGKIVHTARGPLYSITQRADHIWETMSSATTRSRPIINTRDEPHADAERYRRLHVIVGDSNMSEYSTFVKIGATACMLRMMEDPSVTLRDMTMENPIRAIRDISHDITCRRTVLLASGREVSALDIQREYLNAALQYAQTKGFTDLEQRALEMWEHCVTTIEDDPLKLDREVDWVIKHKLLDAYCAKNGLDLGDPKAQLIDLQYHDILRSRGLFNKLQERNMVERVCLESDIEMAIDVPPQTTRARLRGEFIKAAKAKNREYTVDWVQLKLNDQAQRTVLCKDPLKSRDERVEKLIASL
;
A
#
# COMPACT_ATOMS: atom_id res chain seq x y z
N VAL A 1 -4.81 9.82 2.91
CA VAL A 1 -5.93 10.67 2.42
C VAL A 1 -6.48 10.19 1.07
N HIS A 2 -5.81 10.40 -0.08
CA HIS A 2 -6.42 10.05 -1.39
C HIS A 2 -6.75 8.56 -1.57
N ASP A 3 -5.98 7.65 -0.99
CA ASP A 3 -6.32 6.21 -0.95
C ASP A 3 -7.69 5.96 -0.27
N LYS A 4 -7.94 6.64 0.87
CA LYS A 4 -9.24 6.62 1.57
C LYS A 4 -10.35 7.31 0.78
N ALA A 5 -10.06 8.39 0.07
CA ALA A 5 -11.03 9.00 -0.84
C ALA A 5 -11.46 8.03 -1.95
N GLY A 6 -10.55 7.19 -2.44
CA GLY A 6 -10.86 6.09 -3.35
C GLY A 6 -11.87 5.10 -2.78
N GLU A 7 -11.75 4.73 -1.49
CA GLU A 7 -12.75 3.90 -0.81
C GLU A 7 -14.14 4.58 -0.79
N ARG A 8 -14.21 5.90 -0.53
CA ARG A 8 -15.48 6.67 -0.54
C ARG A 8 -16.11 6.74 -1.94
N ILE A 9 -15.29 6.91 -2.98
CA ILE A 9 -15.77 6.88 -4.36
C ILE A 9 -16.37 5.51 -4.69
N LEU A 10 -15.67 4.43 -4.33
CA LEU A 10 -16.15 3.06 -4.56
C LEU A 10 -17.41 2.73 -3.74
N GLU A 11 -17.51 3.21 -2.50
CA GLU A 11 -18.72 3.10 -1.67
C GLU A 11 -19.92 3.78 -2.36
N SER A 12 -19.75 5.01 -2.87
CA SER A 12 -20.80 5.73 -3.60
C SER A 12 -21.23 4.99 -4.87
N LEU A 13 -20.26 4.46 -5.64
CA LEU A 13 -20.54 3.67 -6.84
C LEU A 13 -21.28 2.37 -6.53
N LEU A 14 -20.94 1.71 -5.43
CA LEU A 14 -21.63 0.51 -4.96
C LEU A 14 -23.11 0.80 -4.68
N ILE A 15 -23.40 1.88 -3.92
CA ILE A 15 -24.77 2.27 -3.58
C ILE A 15 -25.57 2.57 -4.85
N SER A 16 -25.00 3.36 -5.78
CA SER A 16 -25.66 3.69 -7.04
C SER A 16 -25.89 2.46 -7.93
N ALA A 17 -24.96 1.51 -7.94
CA ALA A 17 -25.12 0.26 -8.69
C ALA A 17 -26.25 -0.61 -8.12
N GLU A 18 -26.36 -0.73 -6.78
CA GLU A 18 -27.45 -1.47 -6.15
C GLU A 18 -28.83 -0.80 -6.37
N GLU A 19 -28.88 0.53 -6.39
CA GLU A 19 -30.11 1.26 -6.75
C GLU A 19 -30.57 0.92 -8.16
N ARG A 20 -29.67 0.96 -9.15
CA ARG A 20 -29.98 0.60 -10.54
C ARG A 20 -30.40 -0.86 -10.70
N LEU A 21 -29.76 -1.79 -9.98
CA LEU A 21 -30.19 -3.19 -9.97
C LEU A 21 -31.65 -3.31 -9.50
N ARG A 22 -32.02 -2.59 -8.43
CA ARG A 22 -33.40 -2.58 -7.92
C ARG A 22 -34.38 -1.99 -8.92
N GLU A 23 -34.02 -0.91 -9.61
CA GLU A 23 -34.83 -0.29 -10.67
C GLU A 23 -35.07 -1.24 -11.85
N GLU A 24 -34.08 -2.08 -12.18
CA GLU A 24 -34.20 -3.14 -13.20
C GLU A 24 -34.93 -4.41 -12.70
N GLY A 25 -35.40 -4.42 -11.45
CA GLY A 25 -36.07 -5.57 -10.85
C GLY A 25 -35.13 -6.71 -10.43
N ILE A 26 -33.82 -6.48 -10.43
CA ILE A 26 -32.80 -7.43 -10.01
C ILE A 26 -32.55 -7.28 -8.51
N ARG A 27 -32.81 -8.35 -7.75
CA ARG A 27 -32.46 -8.41 -6.33
C ARG A 27 -31.02 -8.89 -6.17
N GLY A 28 -30.15 -8.04 -5.67
CA GLY A 28 -28.76 -8.38 -5.38
C GLY A 28 -28.14 -7.43 -4.36
N THR A 29 -27.08 -7.89 -3.71
CA THR A 29 -26.24 -7.10 -2.82
C THR A 29 -24.81 -7.19 -3.33
N ILE A 30 -24.17 -6.05 -3.50
CA ILE A 30 -22.80 -5.94 -3.98
C ILE A 30 -21.86 -5.87 -2.77
N TYR A 31 -20.76 -6.61 -2.87
CA TYR A 31 -19.69 -6.58 -1.89
C TYR A 31 -18.40 -6.15 -2.60
N LEU A 32 -17.71 -5.17 -2.03
CA LEU A 32 -16.40 -4.74 -2.47
C LEU A 32 -15.44 -4.85 -1.29
N PHE A 33 -14.39 -5.63 -1.47
CA PHE A 33 -13.40 -5.90 -0.44
C PHE A 33 -12.07 -5.27 -0.83
N LYS A 34 -11.50 -4.46 0.06
CA LYS A 34 -10.13 -3.95 -0.05
C LYS A 34 -9.17 -4.96 0.58
N ASN A 35 -8.98 -6.08 -0.11
CA ASN A 35 -8.09 -7.17 0.29
C ASN A 35 -7.21 -7.60 -0.90
N ASN A 36 -6.63 -8.81 -0.84
CA ASN A 36 -5.71 -9.30 -1.87
C ASN A 36 -6.04 -10.70 -2.39
N THR A 37 -7.06 -11.37 -1.87
CA THR A 37 -7.37 -12.76 -2.19
C THR A 37 -8.87 -13.04 -2.11
N ASP A 38 -9.35 -14.04 -2.84
CA ASP A 38 -10.73 -14.55 -2.71
C ASP A 38 -10.74 -16.04 -2.33
N SER A 39 -11.94 -16.60 -2.13
CA SER A 39 -12.13 -18.01 -1.80
C SER A 39 -11.85 -18.96 -2.98
N ALA A 40 -11.78 -18.43 -4.22
CA ALA A 40 -11.42 -19.19 -5.41
C ALA A 40 -9.89 -19.30 -5.61
N GLY A 41 -9.09 -18.68 -4.73
CA GLY A 41 -7.63 -18.68 -4.82
C GLY A 41 -7.08 -17.63 -5.78
N ASN A 42 -7.91 -16.70 -6.28
CA ASN A 42 -7.42 -15.54 -7.02
C ASN A 42 -6.65 -14.62 -6.08
N SER A 43 -5.73 -13.84 -6.65
CA SER A 43 -5.04 -12.79 -5.91
C SER A 43 -4.95 -11.50 -6.71
N TYR A 44 -5.17 -10.39 -6.02
CA TYR A 44 -5.16 -9.02 -6.52
C TYR A 44 -4.14 -8.19 -5.72
N GLY A 45 -3.57 -7.14 -6.34
CA GLY A 45 -2.45 -6.39 -5.76
C GLY A 45 -2.84 -5.02 -5.24
N CYS A 46 -2.23 -4.62 -4.11
CA CYS A 46 -2.07 -3.22 -3.73
C CYS A 46 -0.66 -2.80 -4.16
N HIS A 47 -0.56 -1.90 -5.13
CA HIS A 47 0.74 -1.54 -5.71
C HIS A 47 1.19 -0.17 -5.23
N GLU A 48 2.45 -0.10 -4.81
CA GLU A 48 3.09 1.14 -4.36
C GLU A 48 4.00 1.65 -5.49
N ASN A 49 4.08 2.97 -5.64
CA ASN A 49 4.83 3.62 -6.69
C ASN A 49 5.67 4.75 -6.11
N TYR A 50 6.97 4.65 -6.28
CA TYR A 50 7.93 5.64 -5.82
C TYR A 50 8.66 6.24 -7.02
N LEU A 51 8.77 7.56 -7.06
CA LEU A 51 9.63 8.26 -8.01
C LEU A 51 11.06 8.17 -7.48
N THR A 52 11.96 7.59 -8.25
CA THR A 52 13.39 7.49 -7.87
C THR A 52 14.26 8.07 -8.98
N SER A 53 15.54 8.32 -8.69
CA SER A 53 16.47 8.81 -9.70
C SER A 53 16.78 7.75 -10.76
N ARG A 54 17.09 8.20 -11.98
CA ARG A 54 17.53 7.30 -13.06
C ARG A 54 18.89 6.66 -12.77
N SER A 55 19.72 7.35 -12.00
CA SER A 55 21.10 6.97 -11.65
C SER A 55 21.19 5.87 -10.59
N ASP A 56 20.09 5.52 -9.92
CA ASP A 56 20.10 4.54 -8.83
C ASP A 56 20.54 3.16 -9.37
N ASP A 57 21.43 2.50 -8.64
CA ASP A 57 21.89 1.16 -8.98
C ASP A 57 20.85 0.10 -8.53
N PRO A 58 20.20 -0.62 -9.46
CA PRO A 58 19.24 -1.66 -9.10
C PRO A 58 19.85 -2.81 -8.29
N SER A 59 21.18 -2.98 -8.29
CA SER A 59 21.86 -4.01 -7.50
C SER A 59 21.67 -3.81 -5.99
N GLU A 60 21.57 -2.54 -5.54
CA GLU A 60 21.34 -2.17 -4.14
C GLU A 60 19.95 -2.61 -3.64
N HIS A 61 18.99 -2.82 -4.56
CA HIS A 61 17.68 -3.33 -4.18
C HIS A 61 17.77 -4.73 -3.56
N SER A 62 18.66 -5.60 -4.05
CA SER A 62 18.77 -6.96 -3.52
C SER A 62 19.42 -6.98 -2.12
N LYS A 63 20.33 -6.02 -1.85
CA LYS A 63 21.06 -5.92 -0.59
C LYS A 63 20.24 -5.33 0.54
N ALA A 64 19.43 -4.31 0.26
CA ALA A 64 18.72 -3.55 1.28
C ALA A 64 17.20 -3.48 1.08
N LEU A 65 16.74 -3.13 -0.13
CA LEU A 65 15.32 -2.87 -0.34
C LEU A 65 14.46 -4.14 -0.27
N ILE A 66 14.83 -5.23 -0.94
CA ILE A 66 14.09 -6.49 -0.91
C ILE A 66 14.01 -7.04 0.53
N PRO A 67 15.12 -7.13 1.29
CA PRO A 67 15.06 -7.54 2.69
C PRO A 67 14.14 -6.66 3.54
N PHE A 68 14.19 -5.34 3.36
CA PHE A 68 13.26 -4.41 4.02
C PHE A 68 11.81 -4.65 3.61
N LEU A 69 11.51 -4.77 2.32
CA LEU A 69 10.16 -4.97 1.79
C LEU A 69 9.53 -6.30 2.23
N VAL A 70 10.34 -7.35 2.37
CA VAL A 70 9.91 -8.65 2.87
C VAL A 70 9.64 -8.59 4.39
N SER A 71 10.57 -8.00 5.15
CA SER A 71 10.48 -7.97 6.62
C SER A 71 9.50 -6.93 7.18
N ARG A 72 9.22 -5.82 6.46
CA ARG A 72 8.22 -4.82 6.89
C ARG A 72 6.79 -5.37 6.99
N SER A 73 6.55 -6.56 6.45
CA SER A 73 5.26 -7.27 6.58
C SER A 73 4.80 -7.41 8.03
N ILE A 74 5.73 -7.51 8.99
CA ILE A 74 5.41 -7.62 10.42
C ILE A 74 4.62 -6.43 10.99
N PHE A 75 4.67 -5.26 10.35
CA PHE A 75 3.87 -4.08 10.71
C PHE A 75 3.03 -3.52 9.54
N THR A 76 2.99 -4.21 8.40
CA THR A 76 2.21 -3.78 7.22
C THR A 76 1.26 -4.84 6.67
N GLY A 77 1.34 -6.08 7.15
CA GLY A 77 0.48 -7.18 6.75
C GLY A 77 -0.98 -6.95 7.16
N ALA A 78 -1.92 -7.47 6.35
CA ALA A 78 -3.35 -7.30 6.58
C ALA A 78 -4.03 -8.54 7.19
N GLY A 79 -3.29 -9.61 7.44
CA GLY A 79 -3.78 -10.84 8.07
C GLY A 79 -4.60 -11.71 7.12
N LYS A 80 -4.50 -13.02 7.24
CA LYS A 80 -5.34 -14.00 6.52
C LYS A 80 -5.41 -15.33 7.24
N ILE A 81 -6.57 -15.99 7.20
CA ILE A 81 -6.66 -17.42 7.52
C ILE A 81 -6.23 -18.21 6.28
N VAL A 82 -5.13 -18.96 6.40
CA VAL A 82 -4.61 -19.83 5.34
C VAL A 82 -4.83 -21.30 5.70
N HIS A 83 -5.19 -22.11 4.71
CA HIS A 83 -5.34 -23.55 4.88
C HIS A 83 -4.06 -24.25 4.42
N THR A 84 -3.38 -24.90 5.37
CA THR A 84 -2.17 -25.68 5.08
C THR A 84 -2.45 -27.17 5.20
N ALA A 85 -1.51 -28.00 4.75
CA ALA A 85 -1.59 -29.45 4.96
C ALA A 85 -1.65 -29.85 6.45
N ARG A 86 -1.25 -28.96 7.37
CA ARG A 86 -1.29 -29.17 8.83
C ARG A 86 -2.55 -28.59 9.49
N GLY A 87 -3.46 -28.00 8.71
CA GLY A 87 -4.66 -27.34 9.19
C GLY A 87 -4.66 -25.82 8.94
N PRO A 88 -5.72 -25.14 9.41
CA PRO A 88 -5.85 -23.69 9.31
C PRO A 88 -4.81 -22.99 10.18
N LEU A 89 -4.20 -21.95 9.64
CA LEU A 89 -3.19 -21.11 10.29
C LEU A 89 -3.55 -19.64 10.06
N TYR A 90 -3.28 -18.79 11.04
CA TYR A 90 -3.34 -17.35 10.83
C TYR A 90 -1.99 -16.83 10.34
N SER A 91 -2.00 -16.12 9.22
CA SER A 91 -0.82 -15.55 8.58
C SER A 91 -0.84 -14.03 8.64
N ILE A 92 0.34 -13.41 8.79
CA ILE A 92 0.53 -11.95 8.84
C ILE A 92 0.11 -11.30 7.51
N THR A 93 0.42 -11.90 6.36
CA THR A 93 0.14 -11.31 5.04
C THR A 93 -0.83 -12.14 4.21
N GLN A 94 -1.55 -11.48 3.31
CA GLN A 94 -2.39 -12.15 2.32
C GLN A 94 -1.59 -12.54 1.07
N ARG A 95 -0.52 -11.80 0.77
CA ARG A 95 0.20 -11.88 -0.50
C ARG A 95 1.36 -12.87 -0.51
N ALA A 96 1.97 -13.21 0.63
CA ALA A 96 3.22 -13.99 0.67
C ALA A 96 3.17 -15.30 -0.14
N ASP A 97 2.07 -16.07 -0.02
CA ASP A 97 1.91 -17.35 -0.74
C ASP A 97 1.67 -17.18 -2.25
N HIS A 98 1.41 -15.95 -2.70
CA HIS A 98 1.13 -15.61 -4.08
C HIS A 98 2.29 -14.90 -4.80
N ILE A 99 3.40 -14.64 -4.10
CA ILE A 99 4.64 -14.08 -4.64
C ILE A 99 5.58 -15.22 -5.05
N TRP A 100 6.15 -15.14 -6.26
CA TRP A 100 6.98 -16.22 -6.82
C TRP A 100 8.36 -15.79 -7.26
N GLU A 101 8.56 -14.51 -7.60
CA GLU A 101 9.84 -13.97 -8.07
C GLU A 101 10.27 -12.76 -7.23
N THR A 102 11.56 -12.43 -7.24
CA THR A 102 12.09 -11.25 -6.56
C THR A 102 11.89 -10.00 -7.42
N MET A 103 12.25 -10.08 -8.69
CA MET A 103 12.17 -8.99 -9.66
C MET A 103 11.70 -9.51 -11.02
N SER A 104 10.71 -8.86 -11.63
CA SER A 104 10.14 -9.27 -12.92
C SER A 104 9.35 -8.13 -13.54
N SER A 105 9.12 -8.15 -14.86
CA SER A 105 8.28 -7.14 -15.53
C SER A 105 6.79 -7.51 -15.55
N ALA A 106 6.45 -8.78 -15.28
CA ALA A 106 5.07 -9.26 -15.24
C ALA A 106 4.42 -9.01 -13.86
N THR A 107 3.12 -8.70 -13.85
CA THR A 107 2.35 -8.43 -12.61
C THR A 107 1.38 -9.56 -12.25
N THR A 108 1.00 -10.42 -13.20
CA THR A 108 -0.04 -11.44 -13.02
C THR A 108 0.47 -12.88 -13.04
N ARG A 109 1.52 -13.19 -13.83
CA ARG A 109 2.08 -14.55 -13.97
C ARG A 109 3.19 -14.86 -12.95
N SER A 110 4.20 -14.00 -12.83
CA SER A 110 5.34 -14.21 -11.92
C SER A 110 5.20 -13.51 -10.57
N ARG A 111 4.40 -12.42 -10.49
CA ARG A 111 4.13 -11.65 -9.26
C ARG A 111 5.43 -11.40 -8.45
N PRO A 112 6.36 -10.58 -8.95
CA PRO A 112 7.63 -10.31 -8.28
C PRO A 112 7.46 -9.50 -6.99
N ILE A 113 8.51 -9.30 -6.19
CA ILE A 113 8.49 -8.31 -5.08
C ILE A 113 8.55 -6.89 -5.67
N ILE A 114 9.49 -6.66 -6.59
CA ILE A 114 9.67 -5.40 -7.34
C ILE A 114 9.36 -5.65 -8.82
N ASN A 115 8.45 -4.85 -9.37
CA ASN A 115 8.19 -4.84 -10.80
C ASN A 115 9.20 -3.95 -11.53
N THR A 116 9.82 -4.48 -12.57
CA THR A 116 10.90 -3.82 -13.32
C THR A 116 10.43 -3.13 -14.60
N ARG A 117 9.12 -2.97 -14.80
CA ARG A 117 8.57 -2.30 -15.98
C ARG A 117 8.99 -0.83 -16.00
N ASP A 118 9.65 -0.43 -17.08
CA ASP A 118 10.19 0.92 -17.23
C ASP A 118 9.17 1.89 -17.82
N GLU A 119 8.16 2.26 -17.02
CA GLU A 119 7.14 3.26 -17.36
C GLU A 119 7.18 4.38 -16.30
N PRO A 120 8.14 5.33 -16.39
CA PRO A 120 8.35 6.33 -15.34
C PRO A 120 7.18 7.30 -15.21
N HIS A 121 6.34 7.41 -16.26
CA HIS A 121 5.34 8.48 -16.41
C HIS A 121 5.92 9.85 -16.06
N ALA A 122 7.18 10.08 -16.36
CA ALA A 122 7.90 11.32 -16.10
C ALA A 122 8.94 11.51 -17.19
N ASP A 123 9.85 12.46 -17.02
CA ASP A 123 11.05 12.52 -17.85
C ASP A 123 11.91 11.26 -17.65
N ALA A 124 12.02 10.44 -18.70
CA ALA A 124 12.67 9.13 -18.66
C ALA A 124 14.20 9.21 -18.54
N GLU A 125 14.81 10.36 -18.85
CA GLU A 125 16.24 10.57 -18.65
C GLU A 125 16.58 10.86 -17.19
N ARG A 126 15.60 11.39 -16.43
CA ARG A 126 15.81 11.84 -15.05
C ARG A 126 15.27 10.87 -14.01
N TYR A 127 14.18 10.17 -14.32
CA TYR A 127 13.42 9.43 -13.31
C TYR A 127 13.15 7.97 -13.69
N ARG A 128 12.94 7.17 -12.65
CA ARG A 128 12.31 5.85 -12.70
C ARG A 128 11.05 5.84 -11.84
N ARG A 129 10.15 4.91 -12.14
CA ARG A 129 9.04 4.55 -11.25
C ARG A 129 9.36 3.19 -10.64
N LEU A 130 9.82 3.18 -9.40
CA LEU A 130 9.95 1.96 -8.63
C LEU A 130 8.54 1.45 -8.29
N HIS A 131 8.19 0.29 -8.83
CA HIS A 131 6.87 -0.29 -8.71
C HIS A 131 6.94 -1.52 -7.79
N VAL A 132 6.42 -1.39 -6.57
CA VAL A 132 6.42 -2.44 -5.55
C VAL A 132 5.06 -3.11 -5.50
N ILE A 133 5.01 -4.45 -5.47
CA ILE A 133 3.75 -5.21 -5.55
C ILE A 133 3.57 -6.26 -4.45
N VAL A 134 4.49 -6.29 -3.48
CA VAL A 134 4.52 -7.25 -2.38
C VAL A 134 3.53 -6.90 -1.26
N GLY A 135 3.15 -5.63 -1.14
CA GLY A 135 2.33 -5.13 -0.04
C GLY A 135 0.87 -5.61 -0.10
N ASP A 136 0.28 -5.77 1.09
CA ASP A 136 -1.15 -6.01 1.24
C ASP A 136 -1.96 -4.71 1.09
N SER A 137 -3.25 -4.88 0.80
CA SER A 137 -4.26 -3.83 0.88
C SER A 137 -4.62 -3.59 2.35
N ASN A 138 -4.29 -2.41 2.88
CA ASN A 138 -4.51 -2.06 4.28
C ASN A 138 -5.82 -1.32 4.51
N MET A 139 -6.54 -1.68 5.57
CA MET A 139 -7.71 -0.93 6.05
C MET A 139 -7.26 0.15 7.02
N SER A 140 -6.32 -0.16 7.90
CA SER A 140 -5.72 0.79 8.84
C SER A 140 -5.00 1.94 8.14
N GLU A 141 -5.37 3.16 8.51
CA GLU A 141 -4.69 4.38 8.08
C GLU A 141 -3.25 4.42 8.60
N TYR A 142 -3.04 3.92 9.83
CA TYR A 142 -1.71 3.81 10.45
C TYR A 142 -0.83 2.88 9.62
N SER A 143 -1.30 1.66 9.34
CA SER A 143 -0.57 0.65 8.56
C SER A 143 -0.22 1.18 7.16
N THR A 144 -1.17 1.87 6.51
CA THR A 144 -0.93 2.50 5.20
C THR A 144 0.15 3.59 5.28
N PHE A 145 0.09 4.46 6.29
CA PHE A 145 1.03 5.56 6.44
C PHE A 145 2.45 5.06 6.70
N VAL A 146 2.64 4.16 7.67
CA VAL A 146 3.97 3.61 7.99
C VAL A 146 4.52 2.77 6.83
N LYS A 147 3.68 2.02 6.10
CA LYS A 147 4.09 1.26 4.91
C LYS A 147 4.73 2.17 3.86
N ILE A 148 4.06 3.28 3.52
CA ILE A 148 4.56 4.20 2.51
C ILE A 148 5.75 5.00 3.03
N GLY A 149 5.64 5.55 4.25
CA GLY A 149 6.63 6.46 4.81
C GLY A 149 7.94 5.80 5.23
N ALA A 150 7.91 4.62 5.87
CA ALA A 150 9.14 3.89 6.20
C ALA A 150 9.92 3.50 4.95
N THR A 151 9.21 3.16 3.87
CA THR A 151 9.83 2.88 2.56
C THR A 151 10.43 4.14 1.95
N ALA A 152 9.78 5.30 2.09
CA ALA A 152 10.37 6.57 1.66
C ALA A 152 11.65 6.90 2.43
N CYS A 153 11.68 6.66 3.75
CA CYS A 153 12.90 6.80 4.56
C CYS A 153 14.03 5.88 4.06
N MET A 154 13.72 4.62 3.77
CA MET A 154 14.69 3.67 3.18
C MET A 154 15.23 4.16 1.84
N LEU A 155 14.35 4.59 0.93
CA LEU A 155 14.77 5.09 -0.39
C LEU A 155 15.64 6.35 -0.25
N ARG A 156 15.29 7.26 0.66
CA ARG A 156 16.09 8.47 0.94
C ARG A 156 17.51 8.10 1.39
N MET A 157 17.64 7.13 2.30
CA MET A 157 18.95 6.64 2.75
C MET A 157 19.71 5.95 1.62
N MET A 158 19.04 5.18 0.76
CA MET A 158 19.67 4.50 -0.38
C MET A 158 20.14 5.48 -1.46
N GLU A 159 19.44 6.60 -1.65
CA GLU A 159 19.83 7.66 -2.60
C GLU A 159 21.00 8.53 -2.09
N ASP A 160 21.29 8.53 -0.78
CA ASP A 160 22.39 9.30 -0.20
C ASP A 160 23.71 8.50 -0.24
N PRO A 161 24.70 8.91 -1.06
CA PRO A 161 25.97 8.17 -1.20
C PRO A 161 26.84 8.18 0.07
N SER A 162 26.51 9.01 1.07
CA SER A 162 27.19 9.01 2.37
C SER A 162 26.66 7.96 3.35
N VAL A 163 25.57 7.27 3.00
CA VAL A 163 24.98 6.20 3.81
C VAL A 163 25.36 4.85 3.22
N THR A 164 25.76 3.91 4.08
CA THR A 164 25.95 2.52 3.70
C THR A 164 25.03 1.67 4.56
N LEU A 165 23.98 1.12 3.94
CA LEU A 165 23.09 0.19 4.60
C LEU A 165 23.74 -1.19 4.67
N ARG A 166 23.50 -1.91 5.76
CA ARG A 166 24.00 -3.27 5.94
C ARG A 166 23.38 -4.21 4.90
N ASP A 167 24.23 -5.02 4.28
CA ASP A 167 23.79 -6.05 3.34
C ASP A 167 23.02 -7.15 4.09
N MET A 168 21.71 -7.25 3.79
CA MET A 168 20.81 -8.27 4.30
C MET A 168 20.26 -9.14 3.16
N THR A 169 21.02 -9.31 2.08
CA THR A 169 20.65 -10.20 0.96
C THR A 169 20.20 -11.54 1.50
N MET A 170 18.93 -11.89 1.27
CA MET A 170 18.35 -13.17 1.72
C MET A 170 18.80 -14.28 0.78
N GLU A 171 19.10 -15.46 1.32
CA GLU A 171 19.46 -16.65 0.52
C GLU A 171 18.32 -17.04 -0.43
N ASN A 172 17.08 -17.00 0.07
CA ASN A 172 15.90 -17.19 -0.74
C ASN A 172 14.76 -16.25 -0.28
N PRO A 173 14.59 -15.07 -0.88
CA PRO A 173 13.56 -14.11 -0.49
C PRO A 173 12.12 -14.65 -0.59
N ILE A 174 11.87 -15.58 -1.52
CA ILE A 174 10.54 -16.16 -1.78
C ILE A 174 10.16 -17.20 -0.72
N ARG A 175 11.15 -17.92 -0.20
CA ARG A 175 10.96 -18.76 0.98
C ARG A 175 10.82 -17.88 2.23
N ALA A 176 11.69 -16.88 2.37
CA ALA A 176 11.72 -15.99 3.52
C ALA A 176 10.38 -15.27 3.74
N ILE A 177 9.76 -14.73 2.69
CA ILE A 177 8.46 -14.03 2.81
C ILE A 177 7.36 -14.94 3.34
N ARG A 178 7.31 -16.22 2.94
CA ARG A 178 6.32 -17.19 3.44
C ARG A 178 6.64 -17.61 4.87
N ASP A 179 7.92 -17.84 5.16
CA ASP A 179 8.36 -18.23 6.50
C ASP A 179 8.07 -17.13 7.53
N ILE A 180 8.27 -15.86 7.17
CA ILE A 180 7.93 -14.68 7.99
C ILE A 180 6.41 -14.55 8.10
N SER A 181 5.66 -14.66 7.00
CA SER A 181 4.20 -14.50 7.00
C SER A 181 3.50 -15.53 7.89
N HIS A 182 4.04 -16.74 8.03
CA HIS A 182 3.46 -17.81 8.83
C HIS A 182 3.85 -17.78 10.32
N ASP A 183 4.68 -16.82 10.75
CA ASP A 183 5.08 -16.67 12.14
C ASP A 183 4.59 -15.35 12.75
N ILE A 184 3.45 -15.41 13.45
CA ILE A 184 2.87 -14.26 14.14
C ILE A 184 3.69 -13.75 15.34
N THR A 185 4.71 -14.51 15.78
CA THR A 185 5.62 -14.06 16.85
C THR A 185 6.68 -13.08 16.32
N CYS A 186 6.85 -13.00 15.00
CA CYS A 186 7.86 -12.18 14.33
C CYS A 186 9.31 -12.54 14.74
N ARG A 187 9.56 -13.78 15.21
CA ARG A 187 10.87 -14.22 15.73
C ARG A 187 11.55 -15.26 14.84
N ARG A 188 10.83 -15.89 13.93
CA ARG A 188 11.37 -16.90 13.03
C ARG A 188 12.48 -16.31 12.18
N THR A 189 13.62 -16.99 12.17
CA THR A 189 14.80 -16.57 11.43
C THR A 189 14.73 -17.04 9.97
N VAL A 190 15.37 -16.28 9.09
CA VAL A 190 15.61 -16.60 7.69
C VAL A 190 17.10 -16.53 7.39
N LEU A 191 17.56 -17.35 6.45
CA LEU A 191 18.96 -17.43 6.06
C LEU A 191 19.33 -16.28 5.11
N LEU A 192 20.41 -15.59 5.42
CA LEU A 192 21.04 -14.61 4.53
C LEU A 192 22.08 -15.28 3.63
N ALA A 193 22.40 -14.65 2.50
CA ALA A 193 23.46 -15.10 1.60
C ALA A 193 24.84 -15.17 2.28
N SER A 194 25.02 -14.39 3.36
CA SER A 194 26.22 -14.45 4.21
C SER A 194 26.31 -15.68 5.12
N GLY A 195 25.26 -16.52 5.17
CA GLY A 195 25.14 -17.66 6.08
C GLY A 195 24.62 -17.30 7.48
N ARG A 196 24.42 -16.00 7.78
CA ARG A 196 23.78 -15.56 9.02
C ARG A 196 22.28 -15.86 8.98
N GLU A 197 21.73 -16.19 10.15
CA GLU A 197 20.28 -16.25 10.36
C GLU A 197 19.81 -15.00 11.12
N VAL A 198 18.74 -14.37 10.63
CA VAL A 198 18.13 -13.18 11.25
C VAL A 198 16.62 -13.24 11.15
N SER A 199 15.89 -12.73 12.13
CA SER A 199 14.44 -12.59 12.05
C SER A 199 14.03 -11.36 11.23
N ALA A 200 12.75 -11.28 10.82
CA ALA A 200 12.21 -10.07 10.23
C ALA A 200 12.34 -8.86 11.17
N LEU A 201 12.18 -9.07 12.49
CA LEU A 201 12.38 -8.03 13.48
C LEU A 201 13.83 -7.54 13.52
N ASP A 202 14.82 -8.45 13.46
CA ASP A 202 16.24 -8.05 13.46
C ASP A 202 16.61 -7.22 12.24
N ILE A 203 16.08 -7.57 11.06
CA ILE A 203 16.26 -6.79 9.84
C ILE A 203 15.65 -5.39 10.01
N GLN A 204 14.43 -5.31 10.54
CA GLN A 204 13.74 -4.03 10.74
C GLN A 204 14.43 -3.16 11.81
N ARG A 205 14.95 -3.75 12.89
CA ARG A 205 15.76 -3.04 13.89
C ARG A 205 17.02 -2.42 13.30
N GLU A 206 17.76 -3.18 12.48
CA GLU A 206 18.97 -2.67 11.82
C GLU A 206 18.65 -1.44 10.96
N TYR A 207 17.62 -1.54 10.11
CA TYR A 207 17.24 -0.43 9.23
C TYR A 207 16.64 0.76 9.97
N LEU A 208 15.85 0.51 11.02
CA LEU A 208 15.33 1.57 11.87
C LEU A 208 16.46 2.33 12.55
N ASN A 209 17.47 1.64 13.09
CA ASN A 209 18.63 2.28 13.71
C ASN A 209 19.39 3.17 12.72
N ALA A 210 19.58 2.70 11.47
CA ALA A 210 20.17 3.51 10.41
C ALA A 210 19.31 4.74 10.09
N ALA A 211 17.98 4.59 10.03
CA ALA A 211 17.06 5.70 9.77
C ALA A 211 17.05 6.73 10.90
N LEU A 212 17.08 6.29 12.16
CA LEU A 212 17.16 7.19 13.31
C LEU A 212 18.47 8.00 13.31
N GLN A 213 19.61 7.37 12.96
CA GLN A 213 20.88 8.07 12.80
C GLN A 213 20.86 9.07 11.63
N TYR A 214 20.24 8.68 10.51
CA TYR A 214 20.05 9.57 9.37
C TYR A 214 19.22 10.80 9.73
N ALA A 215 18.13 10.60 10.50
CA ALA A 215 17.27 11.69 10.96
C ALA A 215 18.01 12.70 11.84
N GLN A 216 18.95 12.25 12.67
CA GLN A 216 19.74 13.14 13.53
C GLN A 216 20.78 13.98 12.77
N THR A 217 21.24 13.51 11.61
CA THR A 217 22.37 14.11 10.88
C THR A 217 21.95 14.87 9.63
N LYS A 218 21.07 14.28 8.83
CA LYS A 218 20.59 14.82 7.54
C LYS A 218 19.14 15.30 7.63
N GLY A 219 18.36 14.65 8.50
CA GLY A 219 16.94 14.94 8.69
C GLY A 219 16.04 14.26 7.66
N PHE A 220 14.75 14.26 7.99
CA PHE A 220 13.65 13.85 7.11
C PHE A 220 12.65 14.99 6.99
N THR A 221 11.81 14.98 5.95
CA THR A 221 10.65 15.89 5.90
C THR A 221 9.68 15.56 7.03
N ASP A 222 8.81 16.50 7.43
CA ASP A 222 7.86 16.29 8.54
C ASP A 222 7.02 15.00 8.43
N LEU A 223 6.61 14.64 7.20
CA LEU A 223 5.84 13.41 6.96
C LEU A 223 6.70 12.15 7.06
N GLU A 224 7.93 12.19 6.56
CA GLU A 224 8.90 11.10 6.68
C GLU A 224 9.32 10.92 8.15
N GLN A 225 9.51 12.02 8.88
CA GLN A 225 9.83 12.00 10.32
C GLN A 225 8.69 11.38 11.13
N ARG A 226 7.44 11.78 10.88
CA ARG A 226 6.28 11.13 11.49
C ARG A 226 6.21 9.64 11.17
N ALA A 227 6.55 9.25 9.94
CA ALA A 227 6.57 7.84 9.56
C ALA A 227 7.68 7.06 10.26
N LEU A 228 8.84 7.67 10.48
CA LEU A 228 9.93 7.11 11.26
C LEU A 228 9.51 6.86 12.72
N GLU A 229 8.84 7.82 13.36
CA GLU A 229 8.30 7.66 14.72
C GLU A 229 7.28 6.51 14.79
N MET A 230 6.40 6.42 13.78
CA MET A 230 5.42 5.33 13.70
C MET A 230 6.08 3.96 13.46
N TRP A 231 7.16 3.94 12.68
CA TRP A 231 7.96 2.74 12.41
C TRP A 231 8.71 2.30 13.68
N GLU A 232 9.32 3.24 14.41
CA GLU A 232 9.95 2.99 15.71
C GLU A 232 8.96 2.40 16.70
N HIS A 233 7.76 2.99 16.82
CA HIS A 233 6.71 2.46 17.67
C HIS A 233 6.33 1.01 17.31
N CYS A 234 6.21 0.70 16.02
CA CYS A 234 5.90 -0.68 15.60
C CYS A 234 7.01 -1.66 15.98
N VAL A 235 8.27 -1.34 15.66
CA VAL A 235 9.41 -2.25 15.90
C VAL A 235 9.63 -2.47 17.39
N THR A 236 9.58 -1.41 18.20
CA THR A 236 9.73 -1.49 19.66
C THR A 236 8.58 -2.26 20.31
N THR A 237 7.34 -2.09 19.83
CA THR A 237 6.20 -2.83 20.35
C THR A 237 6.26 -4.31 19.95
N ILE A 238 6.66 -4.64 18.71
CA ILE A 238 6.86 -6.03 18.26
C ILE A 238 7.99 -6.74 19.02
N GLU A 239 9.00 -6.00 19.47
CA GLU A 239 10.07 -6.49 20.35
C GLU A 239 9.56 -6.94 21.73
N ASP A 240 8.58 -6.23 22.28
CA ASP A 240 7.94 -6.59 23.54
C ASP A 240 6.84 -7.65 23.34
N ASP A 241 5.79 -7.32 22.58
CA ASP A 241 4.71 -8.22 22.19
C ASP A 241 4.00 -7.70 20.92
N PRO A 242 4.08 -8.42 19.78
CA PRO A 242 3.41 -8.03 18.54
C PRO A 242 1.91 -7.78 18.69
N LEU A 243 1.24 -8.47 19.60
CA LEU A 243 -0.21 -8.38 19.78
C LEU A 243 -0.67 -7.09 20.45
N LYS A 244 0.26 -6.24 20.93
CA LYS A 244 -0.04 -4.91 21.48
C LYS A 244 -0.30 -3.83 20.43
N LEU A 245 -0.06 -4.10 19.15
CA LEU A 245 -0.38 -3.21 18.02
C LEU A 245 -1.83 -3.38 17.54
N ASP A 246 -2.75 -3.66 18.46
CA ASP A 246 -4.13 -4.06 18.20
C ASP A 246 -5.06 -2.90 17.84
N ARG A 247 -4.51 -1.69 17.70
CA ARG A 247 -5.20 -0.48 17.22
C ARG A 247 -4.59 0.05 15.92
N GLU A 248 -3.34 -0.31 15.63
CA GLU A 248 -2.53 0.26 14.55
C GLU A 248 -2.38 -0.70 13.36
N VAL A 249 -2.07 -1.97 13.61
CA VAL A 249 -1.63 -2.91 12.57
C VAL A 249 -2.76 -3.87 12.17
N ASP A 250 -3.11 -3.88 10.87
CA ASP A 250 -4.28 -4.62 10.35
C ASP A 250 -4.30 -6.10 10.75
N TRP A 251 -3.18 -6.82 10.59
CA TRP A 251 -3.15 -8.25 10.93
C TRP A 251 -3.35 -8.48 12.43
N VAL A 252 -2.93 -7.56 13.30
CA VAL A 252 -3.09 -7.66 14.75
C VAL A 252 -4.53 -7.32 15.16
N ILE A 253 -5.07 -6.23 14.62
CA ILE A 253 -6.48 -5.82 14.82
C ILE A 253 -7.40 -6.99 14.45
N LYS A 254 -7.18 -7.57 13.26
CA LYS A 254 -7.99 -8.69 12.77
C LYS A 254 -7.74 -9.97 13.57
N HIS A 255 -6.50 -10.27 13.96
CA HIS A 255 -6.20 -11.42 14.82
C HIS A 255 -7.00 -11.35 16.12
N LYS A 256 -6.97 -10.19 16.81
CA LYS A 256 -7.74 -9.98 18.04
C LYS A 256 -9.25 -10.11 17.82
N LEU A 257 -9.77 -9.62 16.71
CA LEU A 257 -11.18 -9.76 16.35
C LEU A 257 -11.57 -11.23 16.14
N LEU A 258 -10.76 -11.97 15.39
CA LEU A 258 -10.98 -13.40 15.12
C LEU A 258 -10.89 -14.23 16.39
N ASP A 259 -9.85 -14.02 17.20
CA ASP A 259 -9.63 -14.76 18.45
C ASP A 259 -10.80 -14.55 19.42
N ALA A 260 -11.22 -13.30 19.63
CA ALA A 260 -12.37 -12.98 20.46
C ALA A 260 -13.69 -13.58 19.92
N TYR A 261 -13.88 -13.58 18.60
CA TYR A 261 -15.07 -14.17 17.98
C TYR A 261 -15.09 -15.69 18.11
N CYS A 262 -13.97 -16.35 17.84
CA CYS A 262 -13.83 -17.80 17.96
C CYS A 262 -14.01 -18.26 19.41
N ALA A 263 -13.34 -17.61 20.36
CA ALA A 263 -13.47 -17.92 21.79
C ALA A 263 -14.91 -17.75 22.29
N LYS A 264 -15.59 -16.67 21.89
CA LYS A 264 -16.99 -16.41 22.28
C LYS A 264 -17.97 -17.46 21.75
N ASN A 265 -17.72 -18.01 20.56
CA ASN A 265 -18.65 -18.90 19.89
C ASN A 265 -18.22 -20.38 19.92
N GLY A 266 -17.08 -20.71 20.56
CA GLY A 266 -16.52 -22.05 20.58
C GLY A 266 -16.15 -22.58 19.20
N LEU A 267 -15.59 -21.72 18.33
CA LEU A 267 -15.23 -22.05 16.95
C LEU A 267 -13.73 -22.25 16.82
N ASP A 268 -13.34 -23.18 15.94
CA ASP A 268 -11.96 -23.31 15.49
C ASP A 268 -11.64 -22.28 14.41
N LEU A 269 -10.35 -21.94 14.23
CA LEU A 269 -9.90 -20.97 13.22
C LEU A 269 -10.29 -21.37 11.78
N GLY A 270 -10.44 -22.67 11.52
CA GLY A 270 -10.85 -23.17 10.21
C GLY A 270 -12.34 -23.04 9.90
N ASP A 271 -13.17 -22.68 10.89
CA ASP A 271 -14.63 -22.62 10.73
C ASP A 271 -15.04 -21.61 9.64
N PRO A 272 -16.03 -21.93 8.77
CA PRO A 272 -16.51 -21.01 7.74
C PRO A 272 -16.91 -19.62 8.27
N LYS A 273 -17.39 -19.51 9.51
CA LYS A 273 -17.71 -18.22 10.14
C LYS A 273 -16.46 -17.41 10.43
N ALA A 274 -15.36 -18.04 10.88
CA ALA A 274 -14.09 -17.35 11.07
C ALA A 274 -13.55 -16.82 9.73
N GLN A 275 -13.64 -17.62 8.66
CA GLN A 275 -13.28 -17.19 7.31
C GLN A 275 -14.14 -16.01 6.81
N LEU A 276 -15.43 -16.00 7.16
CA LEU A 276 -16.31 -14.88 6.84
C LEU A 276 -15.89 -13.59 7.56
N ILE A 277 -15.48 -13.68 8.83
CA ILE A 277 -14.95 -12.53 9.58
C ILE A 277 -13.65 -12.01 8.94
N ASP A 278 -12.74 -12.90 8.54
CA ASP A 278 -11.51 -12.53 7.81
C ASP A 278 -11.82 -11.71 6.55
N LEU A 279 -12.82 -12.14 5.76
CA LEU A 279 -13.24 -11.41 4.57
C LEU A 279 -13.97 -10.09 4.89
N GLN A 280 -14.94 -10.11 5.83
CA GLN A 280 -15.76 -8.95 6.20
C GLN A 280 -14.96 -7.82 6.88
N TYR A 281 -13.78 -8.11 7.41
CA TYR A 281 -12.83 -7.09 7.85
C TYR A 281 -12.53 -6.05 6.76
N HIS A 282 -12.44 -6.50 5.50
CA HIS A 282 -12.01 -5.69 4.35
C HIS A 282 -13.14 -5.02 3.57
N ASP A 283 -14.37 -5.20 4.01
CA ASP A 283 -15.52 -4.64 3.32
C ASP A 283 -15.54 -3.12 3.43
N ILE A 284 -15.54 -2.44 2.28
CA ILE A 284 -15.40 -0.98 2.23
C ILE A 284 -16.67 -0.25 2.66
N LEU A 285 -17.83 -0.91 2.67
CA LEU A 285 -19.09 -0.28 3.03
C LEU A 285 -19.11 -0.02 4.54
N ARG A 286 -19.15 1.25 4.95
CA ARG A 286 -18.94 1.65 6.35
C ARG A 286 -19.97 1.07 7.31
N SER A 287 -21.23 1.00 6.89
CA SER A 287 -22.33 0.42 7.69
C SER A 287 -22.22 -1.09 7.91
N ARG A 288 -21.40 -1.79 7.13
CA ARG A 288 -21.32 -3.26 7.13
C ARG A 288 -19.95 -3.76 7.59
N GLY A 289 -18.87 -3.22 7.03
CA GLY A 289 -17.51 -3.71 7.21
C GLY A 289 -16.98 -3.64 8.64
N LEU A 290 -16.28 -4.69 9.05
CA LEU A 290 -15.90 -4.85 10.46
C LEU A 290 -14.82 -3.85 10.87
N PHE A 291 -13.83 -3.56 10.02
CA PHE A 291 -12.85 -2.52 10.32
C PHE A 291 -13.51 -1.15 10.52
N ASN A 292 -14.44 -0.76 9.64
CA ASN A 292 -15.14 0.52 9.74
C ASN A 292 -15.94 0.61 11.05
N LYS A 293 -16.60 -0.47 11.47
CA LYS A 293 -17.30 -0.53 12.77
C LYS A 293 -16.36 -0.42 13.98
N LEU A 294 -15.13 -0.95 13.88
CA LEU A 294 -14.10 -0.75 14.91
C LEU A 294 -13.65 0.71 14.95
N GLN A 295 -13.47 1.33 13.78
CA GLN A 295 -13.11 2.74 13.65
C GLN A 295 -14.20 3.67 14.23
N GLU A 296 -15.47 3.42 13.93
CA GLU A 296 -16.61 4.17 14.50
C GLU A 296 -16.66 4.10 16.03
N ARG A 297 -16.13 3.03 16.62
CA ARG A 297 -16.05 2.82 18.08
C ARG A 297 -14.73 3.29 18.69
N ASN A 298 -13.88 3.99 17.93
CA ASN A 298 -12.54 4.42 18.35
C ASN A 298 -11.63 3.27 18.83
N MET A 299 -11.83 2.06 18.28
CA MET A 299 -11.03 0.88 18.61
C MET A 299 -9.75 0.75 17.78
N VAL A 300 -9.57 1.60 16.76
CA VAL A 300 -8.39 1.64 15.90
C VAL A 300 -7.91 3.08 15.75
N GLU A 301 -6.62 3.25 15.47
CA GLU A 301 -5.99 4.57 15.30
C GLU A 301 -6.36 5.21 13.96
N ARG A 302 -6.45 6.54 13.98
CA ARG A 302 -6.70 7.38 12.81
C ARG A 302 -5.53 8.31 12.53
N VAL A 303 -5.22 8.50 11.26
CA VAL A 303 -4.15 9.37 10.77
C VAL A 303 -4.72 10.55 9.98
N CYS A 304 -5.80 10.33 9.23
CA CYS A 304 -6.45 11.32 8.38
C CYS A 304 -7.69 11.89 9.07
N LEU A 305 -8.00 13.18 8.84
CA LEU A 305 -9.29 13.75 9.20
C LEU A 305 -10.34 13.37 8.16
N GLU A 306 -11.61 13.22 8.57
CA GLU A 306 -12.69 12.88 7.61
C GLU A 306 -12.90 14.00 6.60
N SER A 307 -12.78 15.27 7.03
CA SER A 307 -12.86 16.43 6.15
C SER A 307 -11.82 16.42 5.04
N ASP A 308 -10.60 15.93 5.33
CA ASP A 308 -9.54 15.82 4.33
C ASP A 308 -9.85 14.72 3.32
N ILE A 309 -10.44 13.61 3.78
CA ILE A 309 -10.86 12.49 2.93
C ILE A 309 -12.00 12.94 2.01
N GLU A 310 -13.01 13.62 2.55
CA GLU A 310 -14.14 14.17 1.79
C GLU A 310 -13.67 15.17 0.74
N MET A 311 -12.81 16.11 1.12
CA MET A 311 -12.23 17.07 0.18
C MET A 311 -11.46 16.38 -0.95
N ALA A 312 -10.70 15.32 -0.62
CA ALA A 312 -9.87 14.59 -1.56
C ALA A 312 -10.63 13.75 -2.59
N ILE A 313 -11.96 13.61 -2.45
CA ILE A 313 -12.84 13.01 -3.48
C ILE A 313 -12.84 13.87 -4.74
N ASP A 314 -12.97 15.20 -4.58
CA ASP A 314 -13.13 16.14 -5.68
C ASP A 314 -11.90 17.01 -5.96
N VAL A 315 -11.04 17.19 -4.95
CA VAL A 315 -9.88 18.09 -5.03
C VAL A 315 -8.60 17.26 -5.15
N PRO A 316 -7.83 17.34 -6.25
CA PRO A 316 -6.56 16.63 -6.38
C PRO A 316 -5.47 17.21 -5.46
N PRO A 317 -4.32 16.52 -5.27
CA PRO A 317 -3.19 17.09 -4.54
C PRO A 317 -2.70 18.38 -5.18
N GLN A 318 -2.62 19.46 -4.40
CA GLN A 318 -2.28 20.80 -4.89
C GLN A 318 -0.78 21.02 -5.16
N THR A 319 0.06 20.07 -4.75
CA THR A 319 1.52 20.15 -4.80
C THR A 319 2.15 19.37 -5.96
N THR A 320 1.34 18.70 -6.79
CA THR A 320 1.84 17.87 -7.91
C THR A 320 1.12 18.20 -9.21
N ARG A 321 1.56 17.61 -10.33
CA ARG A 321 0.87 17.71 -11.62
C ARG A 321 -0.58 17.19 -11.61
N ALA A 322 -0.98 16.43 -10.59
CA ALA A 322 -2.36 15.99 -10.45
C ALA A 322 -3.33 17.18 -10.35
N ARG A 323 -2.88 18.30 -9.78
CA ARG A 323 -3.60 19.58 -9.80
C ARG A 323 -3.91 20.03 -11.22
N LEU A 324 -2.88 20.11 -12.08
CA LEU A 324 -3.01 20.52 -13.48
C LEU A 324 -4.02 19.64 -14.22
N ARG A 325 -3.95 18.32 -14.02
CA ARG A 325 -4.87 17.36 -14.63
C ARG A 325 -6.31 17.58 -14.15
N GLY A 326 -6.51 17.76 -12.83
CA GLY A 326 -7.83 17.97 -12.26
C GLY A 326 -8.47 19.28 -12.70
N GLU A 327 -7.71 20.38 -12.72
CA GLU A 327 -8.18 21.68 -13.21
C GLU A 327 -8.59 21.61 -14.69
N PHE A 328 -7.78 20.95 -15.53
CA PHE A 328 -8.10 20.75 -16.95
C PHE A 328 -9.38 19.93 -17.16
N ILE A 329 -9.50 18.78 -16.49
CA ILE A 329 -10.69 17.91 -16.57
C ILE A 329 -11.94 18.69 -16.14
N LYS A 330 -11.86 19.43 -15.03
CA LYS A 330 -12.97 20.22 -14.50
C LYS A 330 -13.42 21.30 -15.49
N ALA A 331 -12.48 22.05 -16.07
CA ALA A 331 -12.78 23.08 -17.05
C ALA A 331 -13.36 22.50 -18.36
N ALA A 332 -12.79 21.40 -18.86
CA ALA A 332 -13.25 20.78 -20.10
C ALA A 332 -14.67 20.21 -19.96
N LYS A 333 -14.98 19.58 -18.81
CA LYS A 333 -16.35 19.14 -18.48
C LYS A 333 -17.33 20.30 -18.41
N ALA A 334 -16.97 21.40 -17.73
CA ALA A 334 -17.84 22.57 -17.61
C ALA A 334 -18.19 23.22 -18.97
N LYS A 335 -17.32 23.05 -19.97
CA LYS A 335 -17.49 23.55 -21.34
C LYS A 335 -18.02 22.52 -22.34
N ASN A 336 -18.37 21.30 -21.89
CA ASN A 336 -18.77 20.18 -22.75
C ASN A 336 -17.79 19.91 -23.91
N ARG A 337 -16.49 20.02 -23.65
CA ARG A 337 -15.44 19.75 -24.63
C ARG A 337 -15.01 18.29 -24.56
N GLU A 338 -14.77 17.67 -25.71
CA GLU A 338 -14.15 16.35 -25.78
C GLU A 338 -12.64 16.44 -25.53
N TYR A 339 -12.14 15.60 -24.64
CA TYR A 339 -10.74 15.58 -24.24
C TYR A 339 -10.23 14.15 -24.01
N THR A 340 -8.91 14.00 -24.08
CA THR A 340 -8.19 12.77 -23.72
C THR A 340 -7.10 13.14 -22.72
N VAL A 341 -7.00 12.39 -21.62
CA VAL A 341 -6.01 12.62 -20.55
C VAL A 341 -5.36 11.32 -20.13
N ASP A 342 -4.07 11.40 -19.81
CA ASP A 342 -3.34 10.35 -19.11
C ASP A 342 -2.44 10.94 -18.00
N TRP A 343 -1.44 10.18 -17.53
CA TRP A 343 -0.52 10.64 -16.50
C TRP A 343 0.32 11.85 -16.90
N VAL A 344 0.74 11.94 -18.16
CA VAL A 344 1.68 12.92 -18.72
C VAL A 344 1.08 13.79 -19.82
N GLN A 345 -0.11 13.49 -20.33
CA GLN A 345 -0.69 14.14 -21.50
C GLN A 345 -2.08 14.69 -21.18
N LEU A 346 -2.29 15.96 -21.58
CA LEU A 346 -3.60 16.61 -21.63
C LEU A 346 -3.89 16.99 -23.08
N LYS A 347 -4.97 16.47 -23.67
CA LYS A 347 -5.32 16.67 -25.08
C LYS A 347 -6.77 17.10 -25.24
N LEU A 348 -7.01 18.08 -26.12
CA LEU A 348 -8.34 18.38 -26.67
C LEU A 348 -8.53 17.68 -28.01
N ASN A 349 -9.71 17.07 -28.21
CA ASN A 349 -9.98 16.21 -29.36
C ASN A 349 -10.55 16.97 -30.58
N ASP A 350 -10.57 18.30 -30.56
CA ASP A 350 -11.09 19.12 -31.67
C ASP A 350 -10.19 19.10 -32.93
N GLN A 351 -10.65 19.77 -33.99
CA GLN A 351 -10.02 19.76 -35.32
C GLN A 351 -8.54 20.22 -35.33
N ALA A 352 -8.05 20.90 -34.29
CA ALA A 352 -6.67 21.37 -34.20
C ALA A 352 -5.79 20.59 -33.21
N GLN A 353 -6.28 19.50 -32.61
CA GLN A 353 -5.58 18.60 -31.68
C GLN A 353 -4.49 19.27 -30.82
N ARG A 354 -4.88 20.07 -29.83
CA ARG A 354 -3.93 20.70 -28.90
C ARG A 354 -3.54 19.73 -27.78
N THR A 355 -2.24 19.46 -27.64
CA THR A 355 -1.69 18.55 -26.64
C THR A 355 -0.63 19.25 -25.79
N VAL A 356 -0.71 19.10 -24.46
CA VAL A 356 0.31 19.56 -23.51
C VAL A 356 0.89 18.35 -22.76
N LEU A 357 2.22 18.29 -22.68
CA LEU A 357 2.96 17.25 -21.96
C LEU A 357 3.44 17.75 -20.58
N CYS A 358 2.98 17.06 -19.53
CA CYS A 358 3.28 17.27 -18.11
C CYS A 358 4.25 16.19 -17.60
N LYS A 359 5.48 16.18 -18.14
CA LYS A 359 6.53 15.19 -17.80
C LYS A 359 7.16 15.38 -16.42
N ASP A 360 7.04 16.57 -15.82
CA ASP A 360 7.49 16.80 -14.44
C ASP A 360 6.35 16.46 -13.46
N PRO A 361 6.49 15.40 -12.64
CA PRO A 361 5.44 15.02 -11.68
C PRO A 361 5.28 16.01 -10.52
N LEU A 362 6.32 16.78 -10.20
CA LEU A 362 6.35 17.71 -9.05
C LEU A 362 5.81 19.10 -9.42
N LYS A 363 5.73 19.42 -10.72
CA LYS A 363 5.22 20.71 -11.20
C LYS A 363 3.69 20.80 -11.09
N SER A 364 3.18 21.66 -10.21
CA SER A 364 1.75 21.88 -9.98
C SER A 364 1.15 23.11 -10.69
N ARG A 365 1.98 23.92 -11.35
CA ARG A 365 1.58 25.10 -12.14
C ARG A 365 2.33 25.09 -13.48
N ASP A 366 1.65 25.29 -14.60
CA ASP A 366 2.26 25.31 -15.94
C ASP A 366 1.48 26.23 -16.88
N GLU A 367 2.12 27.29 -17.37
CA GLU A 367 1.51 28.28 -18.26
C GLU A 367 0.90 27.66 -19.54
N ARG A 368 1.47 26.54 -20.01
CA ARG A 368 0.96 25.85 -21.21
C ARG A 368 -0.40 25.21 -20.93
N VAL A 369 -0.59 24.67 -19.72
CA VAL A 369 -1.87 24.12 -19.27
C VAL A 369 -2.87 25.25 -19.02
N GLU A 370 -2.44 26.36 -18.42
CA GLU A 370 -3.30 27.54 -18.21
C GLU A 370 -3.81 28.11 -19.55
N LYS A 371 -2.94 28.24 -20.55
CA LYS A 371 -3.31 28.65 -21.92
C LYS A 371 -4.26 27.64 -22.58
N LEU A 372 -4.05 26.34 -22.36
CA LEU A 372 -4.94 25.30 -22.88
C LEU A 372 -6.33 25.42 -22.27
N ILE A 373 -6.42 25.59 -20.94
CA ILE A 373 -7.68 25.77 -20.21
C ILE A 373 -8.39 27.05 -20.64
N ALA A 374 -7.66 28.16 -20.79
CA ALA A 374 -8.20 29.44 -21.24
C ALA A 374 -8.78 29.38 -22.67
N SER A 375 -8.43 28.35 -23.45
CA SER A 375 -8.91 28.15 -24.82
C SER A 375 -10.13 27.22 -24.95
N LEU A 376 -10.66 26.70 -23.83
CA LEU A 376 -11.87 25.88 -23.76
C LEU A 376 -13.15 26.73 -23.85
#